data_AF-A0A448I9C0-F1
#
_entry.id   AF-A0A448I9C0-F1
#
_cell.length_a   1.000
_cell.length_b   1.000
_cell.length_c   1.000
_cell.angle_alpha   90.00
_cell.angle_beta   90.00
_cell.angle_gamma   90.00
#
_symmetry.space_group_name_H-M   'P 1'
#
loop_
_entity.id
_entity.type
_entity.pdbx_description
1 polymer ?
#
loop_
_entity_poly.entity_id
_entity_poly.type
_entity_poly.pdbx_seq_one_letter_code
_entity_poly.pdbx_strand_id
1 'polypeptide(L)'
;MELYTPILVLGAIAAAFAVGSVGIALVIGPRRFNRAKVMAYECGIEPAPQDAGSGRFPIKFYLVAMSFIIFDIEIVFLYPWAVAFDSLGLFGVIAVALFIFNVSVAYAYEWRRGGLNWD
;
A
#
# COMPACT_ATOMS: atom_id res chain seq x y z
N MET A 1 8.56 -20.84 19.31
CA MET A 1 7.13 -20.86 18.95
C MET A 1 6.30 -19.97 19.88
N GLU A 2 6.52 -20.00 21.20
CA GLU A 2 5.85 -19.12 22.19
C GLU A 2 5.89 -17.61 21.85
N LEU A 3 6.94 -17.09 21.20
CA LEU A 3 7.07 -15.65 20.89
C LEU A 3 6.10 -15.16 19.79
N TYR A 4 5.73 -16.02 18.83
CA TYR A 4 4.85 -15.64 17.71
C TYR A 4 3.38 -16.00 17.98
N THR A 5 3.11 -16.89 18.94
CA THR A 5 1.76 -17.29 19.33
C THR A 5 0.86 -16.09 19.66
N PRO A 6 1.29 -15.09 20.46
CA PRO A 6 0.46 -13.92 20.75
C PRO A 6 0.09 -13.09 19.51
N ILE A 7 1.02 -12.95 18.56
CA ILE A 7 0.81 -12.19 17.32
C ILE A 7 -0.26 -12.88 16.46
N LEU A 8 -0.15 -14.20 16.30
CA LEU A 8 -1.12 -14.98 15.53
C LEU A 8 -2.49 -14.99 16.20
N VAL A 9 -2.55 -15.14 17.52
CA VAL A 9 -3.80 -15.11 18.29
C VAL A 9 -4.46 -13.74 18.17
N LEU A 10 -3.72 -12.64 18.31
CA LEU A 10 -4.27 -11.29 18.15
C LEU A 10 -4.78 -11.05 16.73
N GLY A 11 -4.02 -11.47 15.71
CA GLY A 11 -4.44 -11.39 14.31
C GLY A 11 -5.72 -12.18 14.04
N ALA A 12 -5.84 -13.38 14.62
CA ALA A 12 -7.03 -14.21 14.51
C ALA A 12 -8.24 -13.56 15.21
N ILE A 13 -8.07 -12.99 16.40
CA ILE A 13 -9.15 -12.27 17.12
C ILE A 13 -9.60 -11.05 16.30
N ALA A 14 -8.66 -10.27 15.76
CA ALA A 14 -8.97 -9.10 14.94
C ALA A 14 -9.75 -9.49 13.66
N ALA A 15 -9.31 -10.54 12.98
CA ALA A 15 -10.00 -11.07 11.81
C ALA A 15 -11.40 -11.62 12.17
N ALA A 16 -11.51 -12.35 13.27
CA ALA A 16 -12.79 -12.87 13.76
C ALA A 16 -13.76 -11.74 14.12
N PHE A 17 -13.27 -10.65 14.71
CA PHE A 17 -14.08 -9.46 14.99
C PHE A 17 -14.54 -8.76 13.70
N ALA A 18 -13.64 -8.58 12.72
CA ALA A 18 -13.99 -7.97 11.43
C ALA A 18 -15.02 -8.80 10.67
N VAL A 19 -14.79 -10.11 10.52
CA VAL A 19 -15.72 -11.01 9.83
C VAL A 19 -17.02 -11.18 10.61
N GLY A 20 -16.94 -11.32 11.94
CA GLY A 20 -18.08 -11.46 12.83
C GLY A 20 -18.98 -10.23 12.81
N SER A 21 -18.42 -9.02 12.84
CA SER A 21 -19.21 -7.78 12.79
C SER A 21 -19.93 -7.62 11.46
N VAL A 22 -19.26 -7.89 10.33
CA VAL A 22 -19.90 -7.92 9.01
C VAL A 22 -20.97 -9.00 8.94
N GLY A 23 -20.71 -10.21 9.45
CA GLY A 23 -21.66 -11.31 9.50
C GLY A 23 -22.92 -10.99 10.29
N ILE A 24 -22.76 -10.40 11.48
CA ILE A 24 -23.88 -9.95 12.33
C ILE A 24 -24.69 -8.87 11.61
N ALA A 25 -24.03 -7.90 10.98
CA ALA A 25 -24.71 -6.83 10.24
C ALA A 25 -25.59 -7.38 9.09
N LEU A 26 -25.14 -8.44 8.41
CA LEU A 26 -25.89 -9.10 7.34
C LEU A 26 -27.11 -9.91 7.85
N VAL A 27 -27.10 -10.36 9.11
CA VAL A 27 -28.19 -11.13 9.73
C VAL A 27 -29.23 -10.21 10.38
N ILE A 28 -28.78 -9.20 11.13
CA ILE A 28 -29.67 -8.29 11.88
C ILE A 28 -30.26 -7.20 10.95
N GLY A 29 -29.52 -6.80 9.92
CA GLY A 29 -29.91 -5.68 9.04
C GLY A 29 -31.18 -5.95 8.21
N PRO A 30 -32.06 -4.95 8.02
CA PRO A 30 -33.27 -5.09 7.22
C PRO A 30 -32.92 -5.27 5.73
N ARG A 31 -33.23 -6.44 5.18
CA ARG A 31 -32.96 -6.82 3.79
C ARG A 31 -33.98 -6.25 2.80
N ARG A 32 -33.98 -4.92 2.63
CA ARG A 32 -34.86 -4.21 1.67
C ARG A 32 -34.08 -3.84 0.41
N PHE A 33 -33.94 -4.80 -0.49
CA PHE A 33 -33.36 -4.57 -1.81
C PHE A 33 -34.37 -3.84 -2.70
N ASN A 34 -33.93 -2.74 -3.30
CA ASN A 34 -34.68 -2.00 -4.31
C ASN A 34 -33.70 -1.68 -5.44
N ARG A 35 -34.13 -1.75 -6.70
CA ARG A 35 -33.32 -1.41 -7.87
C ARG A 35 -32.59 -0.08 -7.68
N ALA A 36 -33.28 0.96 -7.20
CA ALA A 36 -32.68 2.27 -6.95
C ALA A 36 -31.61 2.27 -5.83
N LYS A 37 -31.67 1.35 -4.86
CA LYS A 37 -30.68 1.26 -3.76
C LYS A 37 -29.39 0.54 -4.15
N VAL A 38 -29.44 -0.34 -5.15
CA VAL A 38 -28.30 -1.14 -5.62
C VAL A 38 -27.66 -0.57 -6.88
N MET A 39 -28.25 0.47 -7.47
CA MET A 39 -27.65 1.21 -8.56
C MET A 39 -26.43 2.00 -8.07
N ALA A 40 -25.40 2.08 -8.92
CA ALA A 40 -24.25 2.93 -8.66
C ALA A 40 -24.69 4.40 -8.55
N TYR A 41 -24.01 5.12 -7.67
CA TYR A 41 -24.39 6.47 -7.29
C TYR A 41 -23.96 7.49 -8.35
N GLU A 42 -24.93 8.08 -9.04
CA GLU A 42 -24.76 9.30 -9.86
C GLU A 42 -26.03 10.18 -9.84
N CYS A 43 -26.63 10.38 -8.66
CA CYS A 43 -27.82 11.24 -8.49
C CYS A 43 -29.00 10.93 -9.44
N GLY A 44 -29.17 9.67 -9.88
CA GLY A 44 -30.23 9.25 -10.79
C GLY A 44 -29.88 9.32 -12.28
N ILE A 45 -28.66 9.74 -12.64
CA ILE A 45 -28.09 9.56 -13.98
C ILE A 45 -27.56 8.13 -14.08
N GLU A 46 -27.73 7.50 -15.25
CA GLU A 46 -27.09 6.21 -15.49
C GLU A 46 -25.57 6.39 -15.46
N PRO A 47 -24.85 5.67 -14.59
CA PRO A 47 -23.40 5.76 -14.53
C PRO A 47 -22.82 5.58 -15.91
N ALA A 48 -21.90 6.47 -16.29
CA ALA A 48 -21.21 6.36 -17.57
C ALA A 48 -20.72 4.91 -17.72
N PRO A 49 -21.07 4.20 -18.81
CA PRO A 49 -20.69 2.81 -18.98
C PRO A 49 -19.18 2.70 -18.76
N GLN A 50 -18.78 1.83 -17.83
CA GLN A 50 -17.38 1.51 -17.60
C GLN A 50 -16.81 0.66 -18.75
N ASP A 51 -17.33 0.81 -19.98
CA ASP A 51 -17.01 -0.04 -21.11
C ASP A 51 -16.68 0.81 -22.34
N ALA A 52 -15.48 0.57 -22.88
CA ALA A 52 -14.89 1.02 -24.14
C ALA A 52 -14.64 2.52 -24.38
N GLY A 53 -15.26 3.44 -23.62
CA GLY A 53 -15.12 4.90 -23.83
C GLY A 53 -14.42 5.68 -22.71
N SER A 54 -14.34 5.11 -21.50
CA SER A 54 -13.54 5.68 -20.41
C SER A 54 -12.07 5.44 -20.73
N GLY A 55 -11.33 6.52 -21.01
CA GLY A 55 -9.91 6.44 -21.36
C GLY A 55 -9.09 5.63 -20.34
N ARG A 56 -7.90 5.18 -20.75
CA ARG A 56 -6.98 4.49 -19.84
C ARG A 56 -6.78 5.33 -18.58
N PHE A 57 -6.83 4.68 -17.41
CA PHE A 57 -6.46 5.32 -16.16
C PHE A 57 -5.08 5.99 -16.30
N PRO A 58 -4.88 7.17 -15.69
CA PRO A 58 -3.60 7.85 -15.76
C PRO A 58 -2.44 6.95 -15.33
N ILE A 59 -1.38 6.90 -16.14
CA ILE A 59 -0.16 6.11 -15.83
C ILE A 59 0.57 6.58 -14.56
N LYS A 60 0.18 7.74 -14.02
CA LYS A 60 0.71 8.34 -12.79
C LYS A 60 0.68 7.35 -11.61
N PHE A 61 -0.40 6.57 -11.48
CA PHE A 61 -0.50 5.56 -10.42
C PHE A 61 0.53 4.43 -10.56
N TYR A 62 0.84 4.04 -11.79
CA TYR A 62 1.86 3.04 -12.07
C TYR A 62 3.25 3.53 -11.69
N LEU A 63 3.59 4.78 -12.03
CA LEU A 63 4.88 5.38 -11.68
C LEU A 63 5.07 5.42 -10.15
N VAL A 64 4.06 5.88 -9.41
CA VAL A 64 4.11 5.90 -7.94
C VAL A 64 4.27 4.48 -7.36
N ALA A 65 3.50 3.51 -7.86
CA ALA A 65 3.58 2.13 -7.37
C ALA A 65 4.95 1.49 -7.66
N MET A 66 5.51 1.74 -8.84
CA MET A 66 6.84 1.26 -9.23
C MET A 66 7.93 1.84 -8.32
N SER A 67 7.90 3.16 -8.09
CA SER A 67 8.89 3.83 -7.23
C SER A 67 8.75 3.43 -5.76
N PHE A 68 7.53 3.15 -5.29
CA PHE A 68 7.28 2.58 -3.96
C PHE A 68 7.90 1.18 -3.81
N ILE A 69 7.74 0.29 -4.81
CA ILE A 69 8.34 -1.06 -4.75
C ILE A 69 9.88 -0.98 -4.69
N ILE A 70 10.49 -0.10 -5.49
CA ILE A 70 11.94 0.10 -5.46
C ILE A 70 12.39 0.62 -4.09
N PHE A 71 11.66 1.58 -3.53
CA PHE A 71 11.96 2.14 -2.21
C PHE A 71 11.83 1.10 -1.09
N ASP A 72 10.79 0.27 -1.15
CA ASP A 72 10.56 -0.79 -0.15
C ASP A 72 11.71 -1.83 -0.18
N ILE A 73 12.20 -2.18 -1.37
CA ILE A 73 13.37 -3.06 -1.53
C ILE A 73 14.62 -2.44 -0.87
N GLU A 74 14.81 -1.14 -0.97
CA GLU A 74 15.96 -0.46 -0.34
C GLU A 74 15.86 -0.51 1.18
N ILE A 75 14.67 -0.33 1.75
CA ILE A 75 14.45 -0.48 3.20
C ILE A 75 14.76 -1.92 3.63
N VAL A 76 14.39 -2.92 2.84
CA VAL A 76 14.75 -4.32 3.09
C VAL A 76 16.28 -4.51 3.20
N PHE A 77 17.08 -3.79 2.40
CA PHE A 77 18.55 -3.79 2.53
C PHE A 77 19.07 -3.02 3.75
N LEU A 78 18.36 -1.97 4.18
CA LEU A 78 18.74 -1.19 5.36
C LEU A 78 18.43 -1.90 6.68
N TYR A 79 17.44 -2.79 6.74
CA TYR A 79 17.06 -3.49 7.97
C TYR A 79 18.20 -4.32 8.59
N PRO A 80 18.89 -5.22 7.86
CA PRO A 80 20.00 -5.99 8.43
C PRO A 80 21.11 -5.10 8.99
N TRP A 81 21.44 -4.01 8.29
CA TRP A 81 22.40 -3.03 8.77
C TRP A 81 21.92 -2.33 10.05
N ALA A 82 20.65 -1.93 10.11
CA ALA A 82 20.08 -1.26 11.28
C ALA A 82 20.10 -2.15 12.53
N VAL A 83 19.82 -3.46 12.37
CA VAL A 83 19.86 -4.42 13.48
C VAL A 83 21.30 -4.75 13.92
N ALA A 84 22.25 -4.78 12.99
CA ALA A 84 23.65 -5.16 13.28
C ALA A 84 24.61 -3.96 13.39
N PHE A 85 24.09 -2.72 13.48
CA PHE A 85 24.85 -1.47 13.39
C PHE A 85 26.07 -1.45 14.32
N ASP A 86 25.89 -1.88 15.57
CA ASP A 86 26.92 -1.88 16.60
C ASP A 86 28.14 -2.75 16.25
N SER A 87 27.96 -3.80 15.43
CA SER A 87 29.01 -4.74 15.05
C SER A 87 29.85 -4.29 13.84
N LEU A 88 29.34 -3.34 13.05
CA LEU A 88 29.91 -2.96 11.76
C LEU A 88 30.83 -1.74 11.85
N GLY A 89 30.73 -0.97 12.94
CA GLY A 89 31.54 0.22 13.20
C GLY A 89 31.51 1.24 12.05
N LEU A 90 32.61 1.98 11.88
CA LEU A 90 32.71 3.05 10.89
C LEU A 90 32.57 2.55 9.43
N PHE A 91 33.01 1.32 9.16
CA PHE A 91 32.89 0.72 7.83
C PHE A 91 31.42 0.56 7.42
N GLY A 92 30.57 0.05 8.32
CA GLY A 92 29.14 -0.08 8.06
C GLY A 92 28.45 1.26 7.80
N VAL A 93 28.85 2.31 8.52
CA VAL A 93 28.32 3.67 8.32
C VAL A 93 28.67 4.17 6.91
N ILE A 94 29.93 4.04 6.50
CA ILE A 94 30.37 4.50 5.17
C ILE A 94 29.68 3.70 4.06
N ALA A 95 29.59 2.38 4.22
CA ALA A 95 28.93 1.53 3.23
C ALA A 95 27.45 1.90 3.02
N VAL A 96 26.71 2.15 4.10
CA VAL A 96 25.30 2.56 4.00
C VAL A 96 25.13 4.00 3.54
N ALA A 97 26.02 4.90 3.93
CA ALA A 97 26.02 6.26 3.40
C ALA A 97 26.21 6.26 1.87
N LEU A 98 27.14 5.44 1.35
CA LEU A 98 27.34 5.27 -0.09
C LEU A 98 26.14 4.61 -0.78
N PHE A 99 25.50 3.62 -0.14
CA PHE A 99 24.29 2.99 -0.65
C PHE A 99 23.14 4.00 -0.78
N ILE A 100 22.82 4.70 0.31
CA ILE A 100 21.76 5.73 0.35
C ILE A 100 22.06 6.82 -0.67
N PHE A 101 23.31 7.27 -0.78
CA PHE A 101 23.70 8.29 -1.75
C PHE A 101 23.42 7.84 -3.19
N ASN A 102 23.88 6.65 -3.58
CA ASN A 102 23.70 6.13 -4.94
C ASN A 102 22.23 5.97 -5.31
N VAL A 103 21.44 5.44 -4.39
CA VAL A 103 20.00 5.28 -4.53
C VAL A 103 19.29 6.63 -4.65
N SER A 104 19.65 7.59 -3.79
CA SER A 104 19.07 8.93 -3.79
C SER A 104 19.26 9.67 -5.13
N VAL A 105 20.31 9.34 -5.89
CA VAL A 105 20.51 9.89 -7.24
C VAL A 105 19.38 9.49 -8.19
N ALA A 106 18.90 8.24 -8.12
CA ALA A 106 17.80 7.78 -8.96
C ALA A 106 16.50 8.53 -8.64
N TYR A 107 16.18 8.71 -7.35
CA TYR A 107 15.01 9.50 -6.91
C TYR A 107 15.14 10.98 -7.28
N ALA A 108 16.32 11.57 -7.09
CA ALA A 108 16.56 12.95 -7.48
C ALA A 108 16.36 13.15 -8.98
N TYR A 109 16.76 12.18 -9.80
CA TYR A 109 16.55 12.18 -11.24
C TYR A 109 15.06 12.04 -11.60
N GLU A 110 14.34 11.11 -10.97
CA GLU A 110 12.90 10.94 -11.18
C GLU A 110 12.12 12.21 -10.81
N TRP A 111 12.44 12.82 -9.67
CA TRP A 111 11.87 14.09 -9.24
C TRP A 111 12.16 15.19 -10.26
N ARG A 112 13.42 15.34 -10.70
CA ARG A 112 13.79 16.33 -11.73
C ARG A 112 13.04 16.14 -13.04
N ARG A 113 12.66 14.90 -13.39
CA ARG A 113 11.87 14.58 -14.59
C ARG A 113 10.36 14.73 -14.40
N GLY A 114 9.90 15.12 -13.21
CA GLY A 114 8.49 15.28 -12.92
C GLY A 114 7.74 13.96 -12.76
N GLY A 115 8.44 12.86 -12.45
CA GLY A 115 7.80 11.56 -12.17
C GLY A 115 6.84 11.60 -10.98
N LEU A 116 6.99 12.62 -10.11
CA LEU A 116 6.16 12.88 -8.94
C LEU A 116 5.12 13.99 -9.14
N ASN A 117 4.97 14.53 -10.36
CA ASN A 117 3.98 15.59 -10.62
C ASN A 117 2.56 15.01 -10.63
N TRP A 118 1.68 15.59 -9.81
CA TRP A 118 0.33 15.09 -9.55
C TRP A 118 -0.81 15.97 -10.07
N ASP A 119 -0.48 17.01 -10.86
CA ASP A 119 -1.46 17.82 -11.60
C ASP A 119 -1.93 17.12 -12.87
#